data_AF-A0A0B1T3C7-F1
#
_entry.id   AF-A0A0B1T3C7-F1
#
_cell.length_a   1.000
_cell.length_b   1.000
_cell.length_c   1.000
_cell.angle_alpha   90.00
_cell.angle_beta   90.00
_cell.angle_gamma   90.00
#
_symmetry.space_group_name_H-M   'P 1'
#
loop_
_entity.id
_entity.type
_entity.pdbx_description
1 polymer ?
#
loop_
_entity_poly.entity_id
_entity_poly.type
_entity_poly.pdbx_seq_one_letter_code
_entity_poly.pdbx_strand_id
1 'polypeptide(L)'
;MPPPISDRGALEAHILNQEVIRLDTMMKQKIDYIKENVRDEKALHEETREAKELLASLASKIDMLKAVTSRLSSRREQQNVRENAERHHKELAENQQQLRAATIHARKTISK
;
A
#
# COMPACT_ATOMS: atom_id res chain seq x y z
N MET A 1 3.34 12.17 34.41
CA MET A 1 2.02 12.28 33.72
C MET A 1 2.13 11.54 32.39
N PRO A 2 1.26 10.57 32.09
CA PRO A 2 1.18 10.03 30.73
C PRO A 2 0.67 11.14 29.78
N PRO A 3 1.12 11.16 28.51
CA PRO A 3 0.63 12.13 27.53
C PRO A 3 -0.87 11.97 27.31
N PRO A 4 -1.61 13.06 27.02
CA PRO A 4 -3.05 12.99 26.81
C PRO A 4 -3.35 12.02 25.66
N ILE A 5 -4.38 11.19 25.85
CA ILE A 5 -4.80 10.12 24.93
C ILE A 5 -5.01 10.64 23.49
N SER A 6 -5.35 11.93 23.35
CA SER A 6 -5.50 12.63 22.07
C SER A 6 -4.25 12.61 21.20
N ASP A 7 -3.05 12.72 21.79
CA ASP A 7 -1.80 12.81 21.04
C ASP A 7 -1.38 11.44 20.50
N ARG A 8 -1.75 10.36 21.20
CA ARG A 8 -1.37 8.99 20.84
C ARG A 8 -2.08 8.51 19.58
N GLY A 9 -3.38 8.77 19.47
CA GLY A 9 -4.16 8.40 18.28
C GLY A 9 -3.72 9.18 17.03
N ALA A 10 -3.47 10.48 17.19
CA ALA A 10 -3.00 11.33 16.09
C ALA A 10 -1.60 10.91 15.61
N LEU A 11 -0.68 10.62 16.53
CA LEU A 11 0.65 10.10 16.21
C LEU A 11 0.59 8.74 15.50
N GLU A 12 -0.25 7.83 15.98
CA GLU A 12 -0.46 6.52 15.34
C GLU A 12 -1.01 6.66 13.91
N ALA A 13 -2.00 7.53 13.71
CA ALA A 13 -2.53 7.83 12.37
C ALA A 13 -1.44 8.41 11.45
N HIS A 14 -0.60 9.31 11.96
CA HIS A 14 0.49 9.90 11.19
C HIS A 14 1.52 8.84 10.76
N ILE A 15 1.97 8.00 11.68
CA ILE A 15 2.92 6.91 11.40
C ILE A 15 2.34 5.93 10.39
N LEU A 16 1.09 5.50 10.57
CA LEU A 16 0.43 4.60 9.64
C LEU A 16 0.30 5.22 8.25
N ASN A 17 -0.05 6.50 8.16
CA ASN A 17 -0.14 7.19 6.87
C ASN A 17 1.22 7.26 6.15
N GLN A 18 2.31 7.55 6.87
CA GLN A 18 3.66 7.53 6.30
C GLN A 18 4.03 6.13 5.80
N GLU A 19 3.70 5.10 6.57
CA GLU A 19 3.99 3.72 6.19
C GLU A 19 3.19 3.27 4.97
N VAL A 20 1.91 3.67 4.86
CA VAL A 20 1.08 3.44 3.67
C VAL A 20 1.72 4.08 2.43
N ILE A 21 2.15 5.35 2.52
CA ILE A 21 2.82 6.05 1.40
C ILE A 21 4.12 5.35 1.00
N ARG A 22 4.91 4.91 2.00
CA ARG A 22 6.17 4.20 1.76
C ARG A 22 5.93 2.88 1.03
N LEU A 23 4.98 2.07 1.50
CA LEU A 23 4.62 0.78 0.90
C LEU A 23 4.03 0.95 -0.50
N ASP A 24 3.18 1.96 -0.72
CA ASP A 24 2.65 2.30 -2.04
C ASP A 24 3.76 2.68 -3.04
N THR A 25 4.71 3.51 -2.61
CA THR A 25 5.87 3.88 -3.43
C THR A 25 6.71 2.66 -3.80
N MET A 26 7.00 1.79 -2.83
CA MET A 26 7.71 0.53 -3.10
C MET A 26 6.94 -0.38 -4.06
N MET A 27 5.61 -0.40 -3.96
CA MET A 27 4.77 -1.22 -4.82
C MET A 27 4.84 -0.75 -6.27
N LYS A 28 4.78 0.56 -6.50
CA LYS A 28 4.95 1.17 -7.83
C LYS A 28 6.32 0.85 -8.42
N GLN A 29 7.39 0.99 -7.64
CA GLN A 29 8.75 0.63 -8.06
C GLN A 29 8.87 -0.88 -8.39
N LYS A 30 8.23 -1.75 -7.62
CA LYS A 30 8.23 -3.21 -7.88
C LYS A 30 7.48 -3.55 -9.17
N ILE A 31 6.36 -2.87 -9.46
CA ILE A 31 5.62 -3.01 -10.73
C ILE A 31 6.52 -2.63 -11.91
N ASP A 32 7.19 -1.48 -11.83
CA ASP A 32 8.09 -1.01 -12.87
C ASP A 32 9.26 -1.99 -13.07
N TYR A 33 9.83 -2.50 -11.97
CA TYR A 33 10.87 -3.52 -12.04
C TYR A 33 10.40 -4.80 -12.74
N ILE A 34 9.23 -5.33 -12.39
CA ILE A 34 8.65 -6.51 -13.05
C ILE A 34 8.50 -6.27 -14.56
N LYS A 35 8.00 -5.09 -14.93
CA LYS A 35 7.74 -4.74 -16.33
C LYS A 35 9.05 -4.60 -17.11
N GLU A 36 10.06 -3.98 -16.53
CA GLU A 36 11.27 -3.55 -17.24
C GLU A 36 12.45 -4.50 -17.12
N ASN A 37 12.55 -5.32 -16.07
CA ASN A 37 13.78 -6.06 -15.75
C ASN A 37 13.60 -7.58 -15.70
N VAL A 38 12.39 -8.09 -15.50
CA VAL A 38 12.16 -9.54 -15.45
C VAL A 38 12.22 -10.13 -16.86
N ARG A 39 13.02 -11.19 -17.03
CA ARG A 39 13.30 -11.82 -18.34
C ARG A 39 13.17 -13.35 -18.36
N ASP A 40 12.85 -13.96 -17.23
CA ASP A 40 12.59 -15.39 -17.13
C ASP A 40 11.42 -15.69 -16.18
N GLU A 41 10.84 -16.89 -16.33
CA GLU A 41 9.63 -17.28 -15.60
C GLU A 41 9.87 -17.47 -14.10
N LYS A 42 11.08 -17.89 -13.69
CA LYS A 42 11.41 -18.08 -12.27
C LYS A 42 11.44 -16.72 -11.56
N ALA A 43 12.18 -15.76 -12.11
CA ALA A 43 12.20 -14.39 -11.60
C ALA A 43 10.80 -13.77 -11.58
N LEU A 44 10.00 -13.99 -12.63
CA LEU A 44 8.62 -13.49 -12.66
C LEU A 44 7.77 -14.04 -11.50
N HIS A 45 7.90 -15.33 -11.19
CA HIS A 45 7.17 -15.95 -10.09
C HIS A 45 7.59 -15.38 -8.73
N GLU A 46 8.89 -15.24 -8.49
CA GLU A 46 9.44 -14.69 -7.25
C GLU A 46 9.00 -13.23 -7.06
N GLU A 47 9.21 -12.40 -8.07
CA GLU A 47 8.86 -10.98 -8.04
C GLU A 47 7.36 -10.73 -7.88
N THR A 48 6.52 -11.52 -8.57
CA THR A 48 5.06 -11.44 -8.43
C THR A 48 4.60 -11.88 -7.04
N ARG A 49 5.27 -12.85 -6.43
CA ARG A 49 4.96 -13.28 -5.05
C ARG A 49 5.28 -12.17 -4.06
N GLU A 50 6.48 -11.60 -4.13
CA GLU A 50 6.88 -10.49 -3.25
C GLU A 50 5.97 -9.28 -3.41
N ALA A 51 5.59 -8.94 -4.65
CA ALA A 51 4.63 -7.88 -4.93
C ALA A 51 3.25 -8.12 -4.28
N LYS A 52 2.77 -9.37 -4.24
CA LYS A 52 1.53 -9.73 -3.54
C LYS A 52 1.65 -9.60 -2.03
N GLU A 53 2.78 -10.00 -1.45
CA GLU A 53 3.05 -9.84 -0.01
C GLU A 53 3.11 -8.34 0.37
N LEU A 54 3.68 -7.50 -0.51
CA LEU A 54 3.72 -6.05 -0.35
C LEU A 54 2.31 -5.43 -0.43
N LEU A 55 1.48 -5.85 -1.40
CA LEU A 55 0.08 -5.42 -1.49
C LEU A 55 -0.74 -5.83 -0.26
N ALA A 56 -0.53 -7.03 0.27
CA ALA A 56 -1.19 -7.49 1.49
C ALA A 56 -0.78 -6.63 2.70
N SER A 57 0.50 -6.30 2.81
CA SER A 57 1.02 -5.41 3.84
C SER A 57 0.44 -3.99 3.73
N LEU A 58 0.39 -3.45 2.51
CA LEU A 58 -0.23 -2.15 2.23
C LEU A 58 -1.72 -2.13 2.63
N ALA A 59 -2.48 -3.15 2.23
CA ALA A 59 -3.89 -3.30 2.60
C ALA A 59 -4.08 -3.31 4.12
N SER A 60 -3.28 -4.11 4.83
CA SER A 60 -3.31 -4.20 6.28
C SER A 60 -3.06 -2.84 6.96
N LYS A 61 -2.09 -2.05 6.45
CA LYS A 61 -1.80 -0.71 7.00
C LYS A 61 -2.93 0.29 6.73
N ILE A 62 -3.57 0.21 5.56
CA ILE A 62 -4.74 1.05 5.24
C ILE A 62 -5.90 0.73 6.19
N ASP A 63 -6.16 -0.56 6.44
CA ASP A 63 -7.21 -1.00 7.37
C ASP A 63 -6.91 -0.52 8.81
N MET A 64 -5.66 -0.62 9.25
CA MET A 64 -5.21 -0.09 10.55
C MET A 64 -5.42 1.44 10.63
N LEU A 65 -5.04 2.18 9.58
CA LEU A 65 -5.23 3.63 9.51
C LEU A 65 -6.72 4.00 9.62
N LYS A 66 -7.59 3.27 8.92
CA LYS A 66 -9.04 3.44 9.01
C LYS A 66 -9.56 3.13 10.41
N ALA A 67 -9.06 2.08 11.07
CA ALA A 67 -9.48 1.72 12.42
C ALA A 67 -9.10 2.77 13.49
N VAL A 68 -7.96 3.45 13.32
CA VAL A 68 -7.53 4.56 14.21
C VAL A 68 -8.56 5.70 14.22
N THR A 69 -9.33 5.91 13.14
CA THR A 69 -10.29 7.03 13.07
C THR A 69 -11.25 7.08 14.25
N SER A 70 -11.72 5.92 14.75
CA SER A 70 -12.62 5.85 15.91
C SER A 70 -11.99 6.34 17.23
N ARG A 71 -10.66 6.39 17.31
CA ARG A 71 -9.87 6.76 18.49
C ARG A 71 -9.39 8.21 18.49
N LEU A 72 -9.62 8.95 17.40
CA LEU A 72 -9.22 10.35 17.30
C LEU A 72 -10.24 11.25 18.02
N SER A 73 -9.76 12.24 18.77
CA SER A 73 -10.62 13.14 19.55
C SER A 73 -11.36 14.16 18.68
N SER A 74 -10.75 14.60 17.57
CA SER A 74 -11.29 15.65 16.70
C SER A 74 -12.10 15.09 15.54
N ARG A 75 -13.37 15.50 15.40
CA ARG A 75 -14.21 15.14 14.24
C ARG A 75 -13.58 15.52 12.90
N ARG A 76 -12.85 16.63 12.85
CA ARG A 76 -12.15 17.07 11.64
C ARG A 76 -11.01 16.10 11.30
N GLU A 77 -10.25 15.67 12.29
CA GLU A 77 -9.17 14.69 12.08
C GLU A 77 -9.72 13.32 11.70
N GLN A 78 -10.82 12.89 12.33
CA GLN A 78 -11.54 11.67 11.95
C GLN A 78 -11.91 11.68 10.47
N GLN A 79 -12.50 12.79 10.00
CA GLN A 79 -12.90 12.94 8.60
C GLN A 79 -11.68 12.90 7.67
N ASN A 80 -10.63 13.67 7.97
CA ASN A 80 -9.41 13.70 7.17
C ASN A 80 -8.76 12.31 7.05
N VAL A 81 -8.66 11.57 8.16
CA VAL A 81 -8.05 10.22 8.15
C VAL A 81 -8.93 9.22 7.40
N ARG A 82 -10.27 9.32 7.49
CA ARG A 82 -11.19 8.50 6.69
C ARG A 82 -11.01 8.76 5.19
N GLU A 83 -11.01 10.02 4.78
CA GLU A 83 -10.81 10.39 3.37
C GLU A 83 -9.45 9.93 2.83
N ASN A 84 -8.39 10.02 3.65
CA ASN A 84 -7.08 9.50 3.28
C ASN A 84 -7.09 7.97 3.13
N ALA A 85 -7.69 7.23 4.08
CA ALA A 85 -7.80 5.78 3.97
C ALA A 85 -8.61 5.35 2.74
N GLU A 86 -9.69 6.07 2.39
CA GLU A 86 -10.46 5.82 1.17
C GLU A 86 -9.66 6.08 -0.10
N ARG A 87 -8.85 7.14 -0.13
CA ARG A 87 -7.93 7.41 -1.25
C ARG A 87 -6.90 6.28 -1.40
N HIS A 88 -6.27 5.88 -0.30
CA HIS A 88 -5.29 4.79 -0.30
C HIS A 88 -5.90 3.44 -0.73
N HIS A 89 -7.16 3.16 -0.39
CA HIS A 89 -7.85 1.97 -0.91
C HIS A 89 -8.06 2.01 -2.43
N LYS A 90 -8.33 3.18 -3.01
CA LYS A 90 -8.43 3.33 -4.48
C LYS A 90 -7.07 3.09 -5.13
N GLU A 91 -6.01 3.70 -4.60
CA GLU A 91 -4.64 3.50 -5.08
C GLU A 91 -4.19 2.04 -4.95
N LEU A 92 -4.56 1.34 -3.86
CA LEU A 92 -4.33 -0.10 -3.72
C LEU A 92 -4.98 -0.91 -4.85
N ALA A 93 -6.22 -0.60 -5.22
CA ALA A 93 -6.92 -1.28 -6.30
C ALA A 93 -6.26 -1.03 -7.66
N GLU A 94 -5.79 0.20 -7.90
CA GLU A 94 -5.01 0.56 -9.09
C GLU A 94 -3.68 -0.20 -9.13
N ASN A 95 -2.94 -0.27 -8.03
CA ASN A 95 -1.70 -1.05 -7.94
C ASN A 95 -1.93 -2.55 -8.20
N GLN A 96 -3.02 -3.13 -7.72
CA GLN A 96 -3.40 -4.51 -8.02
C GLN A 96 -3.65 -4.73 -9.51
N GLN A 97 -4.33 -3.80 -10.18
CA GLN A 97 -4.57 -3.86 -11.61
C GLN A 97 -3.27 -3.70 -12.40
N GLN A 98 -2.42 -2.75 -12.02
CA GLN A 98 -1.12 -2.50 -12.65
C GLN A 98 -0.17 -3.68 -12.49
N LEU A 99 -0.13 -4.33 -11.33
CA LEU A 99 0.64 -5.56 -11.12
C LEU A 99 0.20 -6.66 -12.09
N ARG A 100 -1.12 -6.89 -12.24
CA ARG A 100 -1.64 -7.88 -13.20
C ARG A 100 -1.20 -7.54 -14.62
N ALA A 101 -1.29 -6.27 -15.02
CA ALA A 101 -0.87 -5.82 -16.34
C ALA A 101 0.65 -6.02 -16.56
N ALA A 102 1.47 -5.68 -15.57
CA ALA A 102 2.93 -5.86 -15.61
C ALA A 102 3.32 -7.35 -15.70
N THR A 103 2.68 -8.23 -14.93
CA THR A 103 2.91 -9.68 -15.03
C THR A 103 2.55 -10.22 -16.41
N ILE A 104 1.42 -9.79 -17.00
CA ILE A 104 1.02 -10.21 -18.36
C ILE A 104 2.03 -9.71 -19.39
N HIS A 105 2.50 -8.46 -19.25
CA HIS A 105 3.51 -7.89 -20.13
C HIS A 105 4.82 -8.68 -20.07
N ALA A 106 5.34 -8.95 -18.86
CA ALA A 106 6.55 -9.72 -18.66
C ALA A 106 6.45 -11.13 -19.26
N ARG A 107 5.33 -11.85 -19.04
CA ARG A 107 5.09 -13.19 -19.65
C ARG A 107 5.18 -13.17 -21.16
N LYS A 108 4.58 -12.16 -21.81
CA LYS A 108 4.63 -12.00 -23.27
C LYS A 108 6.06 -11.73 -23.75
N THR A 109 6.86 -11.00 -22.98
CA THR A 109 8.26 -10.73 -23.31
C THR A 109 9.14 -11.96 -23.14
N ILE A 110 8.88 -12.78 -22.11
CA ILE A 110 9.62 -14.04 -21.85
C ILE A 110 9.34 -15.09 -22.94
N SER A 111 8.11 -15.14 -23.45
CA SER A 111 7.68 -16.14 -24.44
C SER A 111 8.04 -15.78 -25.88
N LYS A 112 8.74 -14.66 -26.11
CA LYS A 112 9.27 -14.23 -27.41
C LYS A 112 10.69 -14.73 -27.59
#